data_AF-A0A2U1JW91-F1
#
_entry.id   AF-A0A2U1JW91-F1
#
_cell.length_a   1.000
_cell.length_b   1.000
_cell.length_c   1.000
_cell.angle_alpha   90.00
_cell.angle_beta   90.00
_cell.angle_gamma   90.00
#
_symmetry.space_group_name_H-M   'P 1'
#
loop_
_entity.id
_entity.type
_entity.pdbx_description
1 polymer ?
#
loop_
_entity_poly.entity_id
_entity_poly.type
_entity_poly.pdbx_seq_one_letter_code
_entity_poly.pdbx_strand_id
1 'polypeptide(L)' 'MLVNKAYKFRIYPNKKQEILIAKTIGCSRFVFNYFLD' A
#
# COMPACT_ATOMS: atom_id res chain seq x y z
N MET A 1 -26.33 -3.16 8.39
CA MET A 1 -25.47 -2.25 7.62
C MET A 1 -24.04 -2.50 8.06
N LEU A 2 -23.17 -2.97 7.16
CA LEU A 2 -21.75 -3.23 7.49
C LEU A 2 -21.03 -1.88 7.57
N VAL A 3 -20.71 -1.43 8.78
CA VAL A 3 -19.93 -0.21 8.99
C VAL A 3 -18.46 -0.56 8.85
N ASN A 4 -17.85 -0.11 7.76
CA ASN A 4 -16.40 -0.21 7.58
C ASN A 4 -15.72 0.74 8.58
N LYS A 5 -15.17 0.18 9.65
CA LYS A 5 -14.41 0.94 10.65
C LYS A 5 -13.02 1.25 10.08
N ALA A 6 -12.73 2.52 9.87
CA ALA A 6 -11.38 2.97 9.57
C ALA A 6 -10.59 3.10 10.87
N TYR A 7 -9.39 2.53 10.90
CA TYR A 7 -8.48 2.62 12.03
C TYR A 7 -7.24 3.39 11.63
N LYS A 8 -6.84 4.34 12.47
CA LYS A 8 -5.61 5.12 12.28
C LYS A 8 -4.45 4.39 12.94
N PHE A 9 -3.59 3.78 12.13
CA PHE A 9 -2.37 3.14 12.61
C PHE A 9 -1.14 3.94 12.21
N ARG A 10 -0.13 3.97 13.09
CA ARG A 10 1.23 4.40 12.76
C ARG A 10 2.09 3.16 12.61
N ILE A 11 2.79 3.05 11.48
CA ILE A 11 3.70 1.94 11.19
C ILE A 11 5.12 2.48 11.31
N TYR A 12 5.97 1.78 12.06
CA TYR A 12 7.41 2.06 12.19
C TYR A 12 8.20 0.92 11.54
N PRO A 13 8.35 0.94 10.21
CA PRO A 13 9.03 -0.12 9.50
C PRO A 13 10.54 -0.07 9.77
N ASN A 14 11.19 -1.23 9.67
CA ASN A 14 12.64 -1.27 9.52
C ASN A 14 13.04 -1.09 8.04
N LYS A 15 14.34 -0.87 7.78
CA LYS A 15 14.85 -0.63 6.42
C LYS A 15 14.42 -1.70 5.40
N LYS A 16 14.35 -2.97 5.79
CA LYS A 16 13.93 -4.05 4.89
C LYS A 16 12.43 -3.94 4.56
N GLN A 17 11.61 -3.64 5.57
CA GLN A 17 10.16 -3.46 5.40
C GLN A 17 9.84 -2.24 4.53
N GLU A 18 10.55 -1.13 4.69
CA GLU A 18 10.38 0.07 3.83
C GLU A 18 10.59 -0.28 2.36
N ILE A 19 11.68 -0.99 2.05
CA ILE A 19 12.00 -1.42 0.68
C ILE A 19 10.88 -2.32 0.12
N LEU A 20 10.39 -3.26 0.93
CA LEU A 20 9.31 -4.16 0.50
C LEU A 20 8.00 -3.41 0.26
N ILE A 21 7.60 -2.51 1.16
CA ILE A 21 6.39 -1.71 1.03
C ILE A 21 6.45 -0.85 -0.23
N ALA A 22 7.58 -0.17 -0.47
CA ALA A 22 7.77 0.65 -1.65
C ALA A 22 7.68 -0.17 -2.95
N LYS A 23 8.29 -1.35 -2.99
CA LYS A 23 8.21 -2.27 -4.13
C LYS A 23 6.78 -2.75 -4.39
N THR A 24 6.06 -3.15 -3.34
CA THR A 24 4.69 -3.65 -3.46
C THR A 24 3.76 -2.56 -3.98
N ILE A 25 3.74 -1.39 -3.34
CA ILE A 25 2.86 -0.28 -3.74
C ILE A 25 3.25 0.24 -5.13
N GLY A 26 4.54 0.34 -5.44
CA GLY A 26 5.03 0.78 -6.75
C GLY A 26 4.61 -0.15 -7.88
N CYS A 27 4.71 -1.47 -7.68
CA CYS A 27 4.26 -2.48 -8.63
C CYS A 27 2.75 -2.36 -8.89
N SER A 28 1.93 -2.32 -7.85
CA SER A 28 0.47 -2.19 -7.99
C SER A 28 0.07 -0.91 -8.70
N ARG A 29 0.74 0.21 -8.40
CA ARG A 29 0.52 1.50 -9.07
C ARG A 29 0.89 1.42 -10.55
N PHE A 30 2.03 0.83 -10.87
CA PHE A 30 2.46 0.65 -12.27
C PHE A 30 1.43 -0.13 -13.07
N VAL A 31 0.97 -1.27 -12.54
CA VAL A 31 -0.05 -2.09 -13.19
C VAL A 31 -1.35 -1.31 -13.36
N PHE A 32 -1.83 -0.62 -12.33
CA PHE A 32 -3.04 0.19 -12.42
C PHE A 32 -2.94 1.24 -13.54
N ASN A 33 -1.87 2.04 -13.50
CA ASN A 33 -1.65 3.11 -14.49
C ASN A 33 -1.45 2.58 -15.91
N TYR A 34 -0.87 1.40 -16.07
CA TYR A 34 -0.57 0.85 -17.40
C TYR A 34 -1.80 0.22 -18.07
N PHE A 35 -2.72 -0.35 -17.28
CA PHE A 35 -3.83 -1.14 -17.80
C PHE A 35 -5.20 -0.47 -17.67
N LEU A 36 -5.36 0.53 -16.79
CA LEU A 36 -6.66 1.09 -16.44
C LEU A 36 -6.79 2.61 -16.66
N ASP A 37 -5.70 3.30 -17.01
CA ASP A 37 -5.67 4.74 -17.32
C ASP A 37 -5.63 4.98 -18.84
#